data_AF-F7JQW5-F1
#
_entry.id   AF-F7JQW5-F1
#
_cell.length_a   1.000
_cell.length_b   1.000
_cell.length_c   1.000
_cell.angle_alpha   90.00
_cell.angle_beta   90.00
_cell.angle_gamma   90.00
#
_symmetry.space_group_name_H-M   'P 1'
#
loop_
_entity.id
_entity.type
_entity.pdbx_description
1 polymer ?
#
loop_
_entity_poly.entity_id
_entity_poly.type
_entity_poly.pdbx_seq_one_letter_code
_entity_poly.pdbx_strand_id
1 'polypeptide(L)'
;MSVNEIVLKERDTLRRLTKQDEQGNWCLKGLPWKDTYVGQIITENTNEKIYGALCKLKDYENSGLDPEEACRLKERDTATKPIEHVTKFAPMYECPSCGNIDVYGQIKCDECGQRLDWSE
;
A
#
# COMPACT_ATOMS: atom_id res chain seq x y z
N MET A 1 -12.77 -14.14 10.51
CA MET A 1 -12.34 -12.85 9.98
C MET A 1 -13.40 -11.82 10.30
N SER A 2 -13.02 -10.69 10.89
CA SER A 2 -13.95 -9.58 11.17
C SER A 2 -14.47 -8.99 9.86
N VAL A 3 -15.68 -8.42 9.87
CA VAL A 3 -16.24 -7.69 8.72
C VAL A 3 -15.27 -6.60 8.24
N ASN A 4 -14.52 -5.98 9.16
CA ASN A 4 -13.49 -4.99 8.84
C ASN A 4 -12.28 -5.60 8.10
N GLU A 5 -11.86 -6.83 8.45
CA GLU A 5 -10.78 -7.52 7.74
C GLU A 5 -11.21 -7.93 6.32
N ILE A 6 -12.48 -8.30 6.13
CA ILE A 6 -13.04 -8.62 4.81
C ILE A 6 -13.08 -7.37 3.93
N VAL A 7 -13.59 -6.25 4.44
CA VAL A 7 -13.66 -4.98 3.70
C VAL A 7 -12.27 -4.42 3.38
N LEU A 8 -11.29 -4.55 4.29
CA LEU A 8 -9.91 -4.15 4.04
C LEU A 8 -9.25 -5.03 2.97
N LYS A 9 -9.47 -6.34 3.01
CA LYS A 9 -8.97 -7.29 2.01
C LYS A 9 -9.63 -7.09 0.64
N GLU A 10 -10.91 -6.73 0.61
CA GLU A 10 -11.64 -6.37 -0.62
C GLU A 10 -11.19 -5.02 -1.20
N ARG A 11 -10.93 -4.01 -0.36
CA ARG A 11 -10.37 -2.72 -0.83
C ARG A 11 -8.93 -2.85 -1.33
N ASP A 12 -8.13 -3.69 -0.70
CA ASP A 12 -6.75 -3.94 -1.11
C ASP A 12 -6.69 -4.75 -2.41
N THR A 13 -7.60 -5.71 -2.58
CA THR A 13 -7.77 -6.37 -3.87
C THR A 13 -8.27 -5.40 -4.95
N LEU A 14 -9.19 -4.48 -4.68
CA LEU A 14 -9.65 -3.48 -5.67
C LEU A 14 -8.54 -2.55 -6.20
N ARG A 15 -7.43 -2.37 -5.47
CA ARG A 15 -6.30 -1.52 -5.88
C ARG A 15 -5.29 -2.22 -6.79
N ARG A 16 -5.18 -3.55 -6.73
CA ARG A 16 -4.24 -4.31 -7.56
C ARG A 16 -4.76 -4.51 -8.98
N LEU A 17 -3.93 -4.15 -9.98
CA LEU A 17 -4.20 -4.40 -11.40
C LEU A 17 -4.06 -5.88 -11.78
N THR A 18 -3.29 -6.66 -11.00
CA THR A 18 -3.00 -8.06 -11.27
C THR A 18 -3.76 -8.99 -10.32
N LYS A 19 -3.96 -10.23 -10.76
CA LYS A 19 -4.45 -11.36 -9.94
C LYS A 19 -3.79 -12.66 -10.42
N GLN A 20 -3.78 -13.67 -9.55
CA GLN A 20 -3.56 -15.04 -10.01
C GLN A 20 -4.88 -15.65 -10.47
N ASP A 21 -4.86 -16.43 -11.55
CA ASP A 21 -5.98 -17.26 -11.96
C ASP A 21 -6.03 -18.58 -11.17
N GLU A 22 -7.02 -19.44 -11.45
CA GLU A 22 -7.21 -20.73 -10.76
C GLU A 22 -6.03 -21.70 -10.96
N GLN A 23 -5.17 -21.45 -11.95
CA GLN A 23 -3.98 -22.25 -12.27
C GLN A 23 -2.70 -21.63 -11.70
N GLY A 24 -2.80 -20.48 -11.02
CA GLY A 24 -1.68 -19.75 -10.43
C GLY A 24 -0.98 -18.78 -11.37
N ASN A 25 -1.43 -18.62 -12.63
CA ASN A 25 -0.83 -17.68 -13.57
C ASN A 25 -1.19 -16.25 -13.21
N TRP A 26 -0.23 -15.33 -13.32
CA TRP A 26 -0.48 -13.91 -13.12
C TRP A 26 -1.10 -13.28 -14.37
N CYS A 27 -2.24 -12.61 -14.21
CA CYS A 27 -2.92 -11.91 -15.29
C CYS A 27 -3.47 -10.55 -14.82
N LEU A 28 -3.73 -9.65 -15.79
CA LEU A 28 -4.44 -8.40 -15.51
C LEU A 28 -5.91 -8.69 -15.16
N LYS A 29 -6.46 -7.93 -14.23
CA LYS A 29 -7.87 -8.08 -13.85
C LYS A 29 -8.78 -7.74 -15.02
N GLY A 30 -9.64 -8.69 -15.38
CA GLY A 30 -10.52 -8.58 -16.54
C GLY A 30 -9.86 -8.94 -17.88
N LEU A 31 -8.61 -9.45 -17.86
CA LEU A 31 -7.95 -10.01 -19.03
C LEU A 31 -7.43 -11.43 -18.70
N PRO A 32 -8.17 -12.48 -19.08
CA PRO A 32 -7.73 -13.86 -18.92
C PRO A 32 -6.35 -14.12 -19.54
N TRP A 33 -5.52 -14.94 -18.87
CA TRP A 33 -4.17 -15.27 -19.34
C TRP A 33 -4.14 -15.88 -20.76
N LYS A 34 -5.14 -16.68 -21.09
CA LYS A 34 -5.30 -17.27 -22.44
C LYS A 34 -5.45 -16.24 -23.56
N ASP A 35 -5.97 -15.05 -23.25
CA ASP A 35 -6.19 -13.99 -24.25
C ASP A 35 -4.89 -13.23 -24.55
N THR A 36 -3.81 -13.49 -23.80
CA THR A 36 -2.46 -12.95 -24.04
C THR A 36 -1.52 -13.95 -24.71
N TYR A 37 -2.02 -15.10 -25.16
CA TYR A 37 -1.20 -16.09 -25.86
C TYR A 37 -0.76 -15.59 -27.23
N VAL A 38 0.40 -16.06 -27.69
CA VAL A 38 0.90 -15.77 -29.03
C VAL A 38 -0.13 -16.21 -30.07
N GLY A 39 -0.44 -15.33 -31.01
CA GLY A 39 -1.43 -15.56 -32.07
C GLY A 39 -2.86 -15.20 -31.70
N GLN A 40 -3.14 -14.76 -30.47
CA GLN A 40 -4.44 -14.19 -30.13
C GLN A 40 -4.64 -12.82 -30.79
N ILE A 41 -5.88 -12.56 -31.22
CA ILE A 41 -6.27 -11.24 -31.75
C ILE A 41 -6.44 -10.31 -30.55
N ILE A 42 -5.83 -9.12 -30.63
CA ILE A 42 -6.08 -8.06 -29.66
C ILE A 42 -7.52 -7.56 -29.86
N THR A 43 -8.43 -8.04 -29.01
CA THR A 43 -9.81 -7.54 -28.95
C THR A 43 -9.84 -6.13 -28.36
N GLU A 44 -10.99 -5.45 -28.50
CA GLU A 44 -11.21 -4.16 -27.83
C GLU A 44 -10.99 -4.25 -26.32
N ASN A 45 -11.55 -5.27 -25.65
CA ASN A 45 -11.31 -5.51 -24.22
C ASN A 45 -9.82 -5.73 -23.92
N THR A 46 -9.11 -6.52 -24.73
CA THR A 46 -7.66 -6.73 -24.57
C THR A 46 -6.89 -5.42 -24.66
N ASN A 47 -7.20 -4.61 -25.68
CA ASN A 47 -6.58 -3.31 -25.88
C ASN A 47 -6.83 -2.36 -24.71
N GLU A 48 -8.08 -2.23 -24.27
CA GLU A 48 -8.45 -1.38 -23.14
C GLU A 48 -7.74 -1.77 -21.84
N LYS A 49 -7.67 -3.08 -21.53
CA LYS A 49 -7.00 -3.56 -20.32
C LYS A 49 -5.50 -3.34 -20.36
N ILE A 50 -4.84 -3.63 -21.48
CA ILE A 50 -3.40 -3.40 -21.66
C ILE A 50 -3.10 -1.91 -21.58
N TYR A 51 -3.83 -1.07 -22.32
CA TYR A 51 -3.61 0.37 -22.33
C TYR A 51 -3.89 1.01 -20.96
N GLY A 52 -4.92 0.55 -20.25
CA GLY A 52 -5.21 0.97 -18.87
C GLY A 52 -4.07 0.62 -17.91
N ALA A 53 -3.49 -0.57 -18.03
CA ALA A 53 -2.33 -0.97 -17.23
C ALA A 53 -1.09 -0.12 -17.56
N LEU A 54 -0.82 0.15 -18.84
CA LEU A 54 0.25 1.05 -19.28
C LEU A 54 0.08 2.47 -18.74
N CYS A 55 -1.14 3.02 -18.75
CA CYS A 55 -1.40 4.33 -18.17
C CYS A 55 -1.04 4.39 -16.69
N LYS A 56 -1.35 3.33 -15.92
CA LYS A 56 -1.02 3.26 -14.50
C LYS A 56 0.46 3.06 -14.24
N LEU A 57 1.15 2.28 -15.07
CA LEU A 57 2.60 2.16 -15.01
C LEU A 57 3.27 3.50 -15.28
N LYS A 58 2.82 4.23 -16.29
CA LYS A 58 3.28 5.59 -16.59
C LYS A 58 3.05 6.55 -15.42
N ASP A 59 1.88 6.51 -14.78
CA ASP A 59 1.59 7.34 -13.60
C ASP A 59 2.57 7.03 -12.45
N TYR A 60 2.91 5.75 -12.26
CA TYR A 60 3.90 5.30 -11.29
C TYR A 60 5.32 5.76 -11.64
N GLU A 61 5.76 5.59 -12.89
CA GLU A 61 7.07 6.07 -13.36
C GLU A 61 7.20 7.59 -13.24
N ASN A 62 6.13 8.33 -13.55
CA ASN A 62 6.07 9.79 -13.38
C ASN A 62 6.14 10.24 -11.92
N SER A 63 5.85 9.36 -10.95
CA SER A 63 6.07 9.67 -9.53
C SER A 63 7.56 9.80 -9.19
N GLY A 64 8.45 9.27 -10.04
CA GLY A 64 9.89 9.27 -9.83
C GLY A 64 10.37 8.32 -8.73
N LEU A 65 9.47 7.50 -8.18
CA LEU A 65 9.75 6.58 -7.08
C LEU A 65 10.04 5.17 -7.61
N ASP A 66 11.04 4.51 -7.03
CA ASP A 66 11.19 3.06 -7.18
C ASP A 66 10.21 2.28 -6.26
N PRO A 67 10.07 0.95 -6.42
CA PRO A 67 9.07 0.21 -5.65
C PRO A 67 9.36 0.19 -4.15
N GLU A 68 10.63 0.23 -3.77
CA GLU A 68 11.08 0.22 -2.39
C GLU A 68 10.81 1.57 -1.71
N GLU A 69 11.07 2.68 -2.40
CA GLU A 69 10.70 4.03 -1.97
C GLU A 69 9.18 4.17 -1.77
N ALA A 70 8.38 3.70 -2.72
CA ALA A 70 6.92 3.72 -2.60
C ALA A 70 6.44 2.91 -1.38
N CYS A 71 7.06 1.75 -1.11
CA CYS A 71 6.79 0.96 0.09
C CYS A 71 7.17 1.70 1.38
N ARG A 72 8.37 2.29 1.44
CA ARG A 72 8.83 3.07 2.60
C ARG A 72 7.92 4.26 2.90
N LEU A 73 7.46 4.96 1.87
CA LEU A 73 6.48 6.06 2.04
C LEU A 73 5.16 5.55 2.61
N LYS A 74 4.67 4.41 2.12
CA LYS A 74 3.44 3.78 2.65
C LYS A 74 3.60 3.37 4.11
N GLU A 75 4.73 2.76 4.48
CA GLU A 75 5.02 2.36 5.86
C GLU A 75 5.06 3.57 6.78
N ARG A 76 5.80 4.62 6.38
CA ARG A 76 5.87 5.89 7.12
C ARG A 76 4.50 6.55 7.31
N ASP A 77 3.65 6.53 6.28
CA ASP A 77 2.30 7.14 6.37
C ASP A 77 1.25 6.22 7.02
N THR A 78 1.57 4.95 7.28
CA THR A 78 0.69 4.04 8.03
C THR A 78 0.76 4.40 9.51
N ALA A 79 -0.38 4.82 10.09
CA ALA A 79 -0.42 5.26 11.48
C ALA A 79 -0.04 4.11 12.43
N THR A 80 0.91 4.37 13.32
CA THR A 80 1.40 3.40 14.32
C THR A 80 1.32 4.01 15.71
N LYS A 81 0.92 3.23 16.72
CA LYS A 81 0.88 3.71 18.11
C LYS A 81 2.29 3.97 18.63
N PRO A 82 2.57 5.12 19.27
CA PRO A 82 3.82 5.38 19.96
C PRO A 82 4.09 4.39 21.09
N ILE A 83 5.37 4.16 21.40
CA ILE A 83 5.77 3.33 22.54
C ILE A 83 5.70 4.18 23.79
N GLU A 84 4.86 3.79 24.75
CA GLU A 84 4.73 4.49 26.03
C GLU A 84 5.78 4.01 27.04
N HIS A 85 6.48 4.96 27.64
CA HIS A 85 7.44 4.77 28.72
C HIS A 85 6.89 5.39 30.00
N VAL A 86 6.65 4.55 31.00
CA VAL A 86 6.19 5.01 32.33
C VAL A 86 7.37 5.64 33.07
N THR A 87 7.30 6.95 33.31
CA THR A 87 8.27 7.66 34.16
C THR A 87 7.63 8.12 35.46
N LYS A 88 8.47 8.59 36.41
CA LYS A 88 8.00 9.03 37.74
C LYS A 88 7.07 10.25 37.71
N PHE A 89 7.11 11.06 36.66
CA PHE A 89 6.39 12.33 36.60
C PHE A 89 5.26 12.34 35.57
N ALA A 90 5.53 11.86 34.35
CA ALA A 90 4.57 11.77 33.26
C ALA A 90 4.98 10.65 32.29
N PRO A 91 4.03 10.00 31.58
CA PRO A 91 4.39 9.08 30.51
C PRO A 91 5.14 9.83 29.41
N MET A 92 6.21 9.22 28.90
CA MET A 92 6.91 9.69 27.70
C MET A 92 6.57 8.76 26.54
N TYR A 93 6.49 9.31 25.34
CA TYR A 93 6.15 8.53 24.15
C TYR A 93 7.30 8.55 23.16
N GLU A 94 7.65 7.38 22.63
CA GLU A 94 8.72 7.19 21.65
C GLU A 94 8.14 6.84 20.28
N CYS A 95 8.71 7.42 19.23
CA CYS A 95 8.42 7.05 17.86
C CYS A 95 8.92 5.63 17.56
N PRO A 96 8.06 4.68 17.15
CA PRO A 96 8.46 3.30 16.92
C PRO A 96 9.37 3.12 15.69
N SER A 97 9.46 4.14 14.82
CA SER A 97 10.24 4.07 13.57
C SER A 97 11.67 4.58 13.73
N CYS A 98 11.89 5.63 14.52
CA CYS A 98 13.21 6.28 14.64
C CYS A 98 13.74 6.39 16.08
N GLY A 99 12.93 6.07 17.09
CA GLY A 99 13.33 6.17 18.49
C GLY A 99 13.30 7.60 19.07
N ASN A 100 12.80 8.59 18.33
CA ASN A 100 12.63 9.94 18.89
C ASN A 100 11.66 9.91 20.08
N ILE A 101 12.07 10.48 21.20
CA ILE A 101 11.30 10.53 22.45
C ILE A 101 10.52 11.85 22.53
N ASP A 102 9.46 11.86 23.34
CA ASP A 102 8.59 13.00 23.62
C ASP A 102 7.74 13.41 22.41
N VAL A 103 7.21 12.41 21.69
CA VAL A 103 6.35 12.65 20.53
C VAL A 103 4.88 12.91 20.88
N TYR A 104 4.56 13.19 22.16
CA TYR A 104 3.18 13.26 22.65
C TYR A 104 2.30 14.23 21.86
N GLY A 105 1.14 13.74 21.38
CA GLY A 105 0.16 14.52 20.63
C GLY A 105 0.56 14.86 19.18
N GLN A 106 1.73 14.44 18.71
CA GLN A 106 2.16 14.68 17.33
C GLN A 106 1.35 13.85 16.32
N ILE A 107 0.92 14.45 15.21
CA ILE A 107 0.25 13.70 14.12
C ILE A 107 1.27 12.87 13.32
N LYS A 108 2.45 13.44 13.09
CA LYS A 108 3.61 12.79 12.49
C LYS A 108 4.81 13.08 13.37
N CYS A 109 5.71 12.10 13.52
CA CYS A 109 6.98 12.31 14.18
C CYS A 109 7.77 13.40 13.47
N ASP A 110 8.20 14.43 14.21
CA ASP A 110 8.93 15.57 13.64
C ASP A 110 10.30 15.16 13.05
N GLU A 111 10.90 14.07 13.53
CA GLU A 111 12.20 13.59 13.09
C GLU A 111 12.12 12.77 11.80
N CYS A 112 11.32 11.70 11.78
CA CYS A 112 11.28 10.78 10.63
C CYS A 112 10.02 10.86 9.77
N GLY A 113 9.01 11.64 10.19
CA GLY A 113 7.73 11.80 9.50
C GLY A 113 6.75 10.63 9.67
N GLN A 114 7.06 9.63 10.51
CA GLN A 114 6.17 8.51 10.82
C GLN A 114 4.83 9.01 11.33
N ARG A 115 3.72 8.60 10.71
CA ARG A 115 2.38 8.91 11.18
C ARG A 115 2.10 8.18 12.49
N LEU A 116 1.65 8.91 13.50
CA LEU A 116 1.37 8.40 14.83
C LEU A 116 -0.14 8.24 15.03
N ASP A 117 -0.52 7.17 15.73
CA ASP A 117 -1.89 6.87 16.12
C ASP A 117 -2.07 7.07 17.63
N TRP A 118 -3.02 7.94 18.00
CA TRP A 118 -3.38 8.27 19.38
C TRP A 118 -4.79 7.77 19.76
N SER A 119 -5.40 6.95 18.91
CA SER A 119 -6.67 6.31 19.26
C SER A 119 -6.50 5.39 20.48
N GLU A 120 -7.50 5.39 21.36
CA GLU A 120 -7.57 4.50 22.53
C GLU A 120 -7.64 3.02 22.10
#